data_AF-A0A090TCE6-F1
#
_entry.id   AF-A0A090TCE6-F1
#
_cell.length_a   1.000
_cell.length_b   1.000
_cell.length_c   1.000
_cell.angle_alpha   90.00
_cell.angle_beta   90.00
_cell.angle_gamma   90.00
#
_symmetry.space_group_name_H-M   'P 1'
#
loop_
_entity.id
_entity.type
_entity.pdbx_description
1 polymer ?
#
loop_
_entity_poly.entity_id
_entity_poly.type
_entity_poly.pdbx_seq_one_letter_code
_entity_poly.pdbx_strand_id
1 'polypeptide(L)'
;MVYSDIPLLVEQNVDLDAQMTKFWPKSSNAEKRLQALGMDAYTLTKELPQLKAVQGYSVDGQTGVLTIDPDCVVQRQIAWGVYGEQPENPPVTEQEASATQDEASDDTTAVEAPISE
;
A
#
# COMPACT_ATOMS: atom_id res chain seq x y z
N MET A 1 -9.31 -17.13 20.58
CA MET A 1 -10.60 -17.10 19.85
C MET A 1 -10.33 -16.44 18.52
N VAL A 2 -10.72 -17.04 17.40
CA VAL A 2 -10.50 -16.45 16.07
C VAL A 2 -11.77 -15.76 15.61
N TYR A 3 -11.66 -14.60 14.97
CA TYR A 3 -12.76 -13.84 14.41
C TYR A 3 -12.41 -13.32 13.02
N SER A 4 -13.41 -13.02 12.21
CA SER A 4 -13.22 -12.39 10.90
C SER A 4 -13.79 -10.98 10.87
N ASP A 5 -13.07 -10.05 10.25
CA ASP A 5 -13.50 -8.67 10.02
C ASP A 5 -12.71 -8.08 8.84
N ILE A 6 -12.93 -6.80 8.53
CA ILE A 6 -12.17 -6.11 7.49
C ILE A 6 -10.70 -5.88 7.89
N PRO A 7 -9.74 -5.87 6.94
CA PRO A 7 -8.33 -5.55 7.21
C PRO A 7 -8.13 -4.31 8.07
N LEU A 8 -8.85 -3.21 7.81
CA LEU A 8 -8.73 -1.97 8.61
C LEU A 8 -8.96 -2.17 10.13
N LEU A 9 -9.68 -3.21 10.54
CA LEU A 9 -9.97 -3.48 11.96
C LEU A 9 -9.13 -4.62 12.55
N VAL A 10 -8.42 -5.37 11.71
CA VAL A 10 -7.69 -6.59 12.10
C VAL A 10 -6.19 -6.39 11.99
N GLU A 11 -5.76 -5.77 10.90
CA GLU A 11 -4.35 -5.54 10.57
C GLU A 11 -3.90 -4.20 11.15
N GLN A 12 -2.61 -4.10 11.50
CA GLN A 12 -2.04 -2.85 12.03
C GLN A 12 -1.51 -1.96 10.91
N ASN A 13 -2.00 -0.73 10.85
CA ASN A 13 -1.44 0.32 10.00
C ASN A 13 -1.39 1.63 10.79
N VAL A 14 -0.26 1.87 11.47
CA VAL A 14 -0.07 2.99 12.38
C VAL A 14 -0.32 4.36 11.73
N ASP A 15 0.07 4.54 10.47
CA ASP A 15 -0.07 5.81 9.76
C ASP A 15 -1.52 6.08 9.36
N LEU A 16 -2.23 5.04 8.90
CA LEU A 16 -3.64 5.15 8.58
C LEU A 16 -4.47 5.34 9.85
N ASP A 17 -4.18 4.60 10.92
CA ASP A 17 -4.85 4.73 12.21
C ASP A 17 -4.69 6.14 12.80
N ALA A 18 -3.50 6.73 12.68
CA ALA A 18 -3.25 8.10 13.10
C ALA A 18 -4.10 9.11 12.31
N GLN A 19 -4.20 8.94 10.99
CA GLN A 19 -5.04 9.79 10.13
C GLN A 19 -6.53 9.63 10.46
N MET A 20 -6.99 8.40 10.61
CA MET A 20 -8.37 8.09 10.96
C MET A 20 -8.75 8.69 12.31
N THR A 21 -7.88 8.56 13.31
CA THR A 21 -8.08 9.16 14.64
C THR A 21 -8.08 10.69 14.59
N LYS A 22 -7.24 11.29 13.74
CA LYS A 22 -7.19 12.75 13.56
C LYS A 22 -8.49 13.32 12.99
N PHE A 23 -9.06 12.70 11.97
CA PHE A 23 -10.25 13.21 11.29
C PHE A 23 -11.57 12.72 11.92
N TRP A 24 -11.59 11.49 12.46
CA TRP A 24 -12.77 10.86 13.06
C TRP A 24 -12.46 10.20 14.42
N PRO A 25 -12.10 10.99 15.45
CA PRO A 25 -11.62 10.48 16.74
C PRO A 25 -12.64 9.62 17.52
N LYS A 26 -13.93 9.65 17.16
CA LYS A 26 -15.01 8.95 17.85
C LYS A 26 -15.76 7.95 16.97
N SER A 27 -15.16 7.53 15.85
CA SER A 27 -15.78 6.56 14.93
C SER A 27 -15.96 5.19 15.60
N SER A 28 -17.19 4.70 15.62
CA SER A 28 -17.51 3.30 15.91
C SER A 28 -16.94 2.37 14.85
N ASN A 29 -16.83 1.07 15.15
CA ASN A 29 -16.38 0.08 14.17
C ASN A 29 -17.31 0.01 12.93
N ALA A 30 -18.61 0.26 13.09
CA ALA A 30 -19.53 0.33 11.96
C ALA A 30 -19.18 1.50 11.01
N GLU A 31 -18.88 2.67 11.56
CA GLU A 31 -18.45 3.85 10.79
C GLU A 31 -17.08 3.61 10.13
N LYS A 32 -16.14 2.97 10.82
CA LYS A 32 -14.84 2.58 10.25
C LYS A 32 -15.00 1.66 9.04
N ARG A 33 -15.92 0.69 9.09
CA ARG A 33 -16.21 -0.17 7.92
C ARG A 33 -16.77 0.60 6.74
N LEU A 34 -17.61 1.61 6.98
CA LEU A 34 -18.11 2.50 5.91
C LEU A 34 -17.01 3.41 5.35
N GLN A 35 -16.11 3.88 6.20
CA GLN A 35 -14.94 4.66 5.76
C GLN A 35 -14.02 3.80 4.89
N ALA A 36 -13.71 2.56 5.31
CA ALA A 36 -12.97 1.59 4.51
C ALA A 36 -13.64 1.34 3.16
N LEU A 37 -14.97 1.14 3.15
CA LEU A 37 -15.73 0.98 1.92
C LEU A 37 -15.60 2.20 1.00
N GLY A 38 -15.61 3.42 1.54
CA GLY A 38 -15.41 4.64 0.78
C GLY A 38 -14.00 4.74 0.17
N MET A 39 -12.97 4.38 0.93
CA MET A 39 -11.57 4.32 0.45
C MET A 39 -11.42 3.32 -0.70
N ASP A 40 -12.00 2.14 -0.55
CA ASP A 40 -11.96 1.09 -1.58
C ASP A 40 -12.76 1.49 -2.82
N ALA A 41 -13.95 2.09 -2.64
CA ALA A 41 -14.75 2.59 -3.76
C ALA A 41 -14.00 3.65 -4.57
N TYR A 42 -13.28 4.56 -3.90
CA TYR A 42 -12.43 5.54 -4.57
C TYR A 42 -11.28 4.88 -5.34
N THR A 43 -10.59 3.91 -4.72
CA THR A 43 -9.52 3.15 -5.37
C THR A 43 -10.01 2.41 -6.61
N LEU A 44 -11.17 1.75 -6.50
CA LEU A 44 -11.81 1.04 -7.60
C LEU A 44 -12.14 1.95 -8.79
N THR A 45 -12.35 3.26 -8.63
CA THR A 45 -12.56 4.15 -9.79
C THR A 45 -11.40 4.11 -10.80
N LYS A 46 -10.18 3.79 -10.34
CA LYS A 46 -8.98 3.67 -11.17
C LYS A 46 -8.65 2.22 -11.50
N GLU A 47 -8.87 1.30 -10.57
CA GLU A 47 -8.48 -0.11 -10.70
C GLU A 47 -9.48 -0.99 -11.44
N LEU A 48 -10.76 -0.59 -11.53
CA LEU A 48 -11.82 -1.42 -12.12
C LEU A 48 -11.52 -1.87 -13.57
N PRO A 49 -10.94 -1.03 -14.46
CA PRO A 49 -10.55 -1.47 -15.79
C PRO A 49 -9.55 -2.63 -15.77
N GLN A 50 -8.56 -2.59 -14.86
CA GLN A 50 -7.55 -3.64 -14.72
C GLN A 50 -8.17 -4.92 -14.14
N LEU A 51 -8.97 -4.79 -13.09
CA LEU A 51 -9.73 -5.90 -12.50
C LEU A 51 -10.55 -6.67 -13.56
N LYS A 52 -11.14 -5.95 -14.53
CA LYS A 52 -11.92 -6.58 -15.61
C LYS A 52 -11.07 -7.18 -16.72
N ALA A 53 -9.89 -6.62 -16.99
CA ALA A 53 -9.08 -6.99 -18.14
C ALA A 53 -8.10 -8.13 -17.84
N VAL A 54 -7.63 -8.24 -16.60
CA VAL A 54 -6.58 -9.17 -16.20
C VAL A 54 -7.14 -10.23 -15.25
N GLN A 55 -7.14 -11.48 -15.72
CA GLN A 55 -7.58 -12.60 -14.89
C GLN A 55 -6.67 -12.78 -13.68
N GLY A 56 -7.28 -12.91 -12.50
CA GLY A 56 -6.55 -13.07 -11.24
C GLY A 56 -5.95 -11.78 -10.68
N TYR A 57 -6.22 -10.62 -11.29
CA TYR A 57 -5.86 -9.33 -10.70
C TYR A 57 -6.66 -9.08 -9.43
N SER A 58 -5.98 -8.57 -8.40
CA SER A 58 -6.57 -8.23 -7.12
C SER A 58 -6.04 -6.89 -6.63
N VAL A 59 -6.83 -6.23 -5.80
CA VAL A 59 -6.44 -4.98 -5.14
C VAL A 59 -6.49 -5.21 -3.63
N ASP A 60 -5.43 -4.86 -2.92
CA ASP A 60 -5.41 -4.88 -1.47
C ASP A 60 -6.19 -3.69 -0.93
N GLY A 61 -7.45 -3.96 -0.56
CA GLY A 61 -8.39 -2.97 -0.05
C GLY A 61 -8.48 -2.98 1.48
N GLN A 62 -8.99 -1.89 2.03
CA GLN A 62 -9.24 -1.75 3.47
C GLN A 62 -10.45 -2.58 3.92
N THR A 63 -11.29 -3.03 2.99
CA THR A 63 -12.39 -3.98 3.24
C THR A 63 -12.05 -5.44 2.93
N GLY A 64 -10.85 -5.72 2.42
CA GLY A 64 -10.39 -7.05 2.03
C GLY A 64 -9.57 -7.03 0.74
N VAL A 65 -9.07 -8.19 0.34
CA VAL A 65 -8.53 -8.35 -1.01
C VAL A 65 -9.71 -8.33 -1.99
N LEU A 66 -9.71 -7.37 -2.91
CA LEU A 66 -10.80 -7.11 -3.85
C LEU A 66 -10.50 -7.78 -5.19
N THR A 67 -11.46 -8.55 -5.69
CA THR A 67 -11.44 -9.13 -7.04
C THR A 67 -12.77 -8.85 -7.73
N ILE A 68 -12.89 -9.18 -9.01
CA ILE A 68 -14.16 -9.09 -9.73
C ILE A 68 -14.49 -10.44 -10.37
N ASP A 69 -15.76 -10.82 -10.31
CA ASP A 69 -16.25 -12.02 -10.99
C ASP A 69 -16.79 -11.71 -12.40
N PRO A 70 -17.15 -12.73 -13.20
CA PRO A 70 -17.66 -12.52 -14.56
C PRO A 70 -18.95 -11.69 -14.64
N ASP A 71 -19.74 -11.64 -13.56
CA ASP A 71 -20.97 -10.84 -13.47
C ASP A 71 -20.68 -9.38 -13.08
N CYS A 72 -19.41 -8.98 -13.08
CA CYS A 72 -18.93 -7.67 -12.67
C CYS A 72 -19.25 -7.33 -11.20
N VAL A 73 -19.37 -8.34 -10.34
CA VAL A 73 -19.57 -8.14 -8.90
C VAL A 73 -18.21 -8.17 -8.20
N VAL A 74 -17.97 -7.16 -7.36
CA VAL A 74 -16.75 -7.08 -6.54
C VAL A 74 -16.83 -8.12 -5.43
N GLN A 75 -15.89 -9.07 -5.47
CA GLN A 75 -15.71 -10.08 -4.45
C GLN A 75 -14.65 -9.63 -3.45
N ARG A 76 -14.77 -10.08 -2.21
CA ARG A 76 -13.87 -9.69 -1.12
C ARG A 76 -13.43 -10.89 -0.31
N GLN A 77 -12.12 -11.00 -0.11
CA GLN A 77 -11.55 -11.90 0.89
C GLN A 77 -11.28 -11.11 2.17
N ILE A 78 -11.92 -11.52 3.28
CA ILE A 78 -11.84 -10.86 4.59
C ILE A 78 -10.63 -11.33 5.40
N ALA A 79 -10.16 -10.47 6.30
CA ALA A 79 -9.06 -10.78 7.21
C ALA A 79 -9.55 -11.59 8.42
N TRP A 80 -8.61 -12.32 9.04
CA TRP A 80 -8.85 -13.11 10.24
C TRP A 80 -7.94 -12.61 11.36
N GLY A 81 -8.55 -12.31 12.52
CA GLY A 81 -7.85 -11.89 13.72
C GLY A 81 -7.94 -12.95 14.82
N VAL A 82 -6.97 -12.94 15.72
CA VAL A 82 -6.97 -13.78 16.93
C VAL A 82 -7.09 -12.88 18.14
N TYR A 83 -8.14 -13.07 18.93
CA TYR A 83 -8.32 -12.33 20.16
C TYR A 83 -7.20 -12.65 21.15
N GLY A 84 -6.53 -11.60 21.65
CA GLY A 84 -5.42 -11.70 22.60
C GLY A 84 -4.04 -11.81 21.97
N GLU A 85 -3.95 -11.80 20.64
CA GLU A 85 -2.70 -11.81 19.89
C GLU A 85 -2.60 -10.50 19.10
N GLN A 86 -1.43 -9.91 19.11
CA GLN A 86 -1.15 -8.68 18.38
C GLN A 86 -0.40 -9.07 17.11
N PRO A 87 -0.83 -8.68 15.91
CA PRO A 87 -0.10 -9.00 14.69
C PRO A 87 1.31 -8.45 14.81
N GLU A 88 2.29 -9.34 14.68
CA GLU A 88 3.70 -9.03 14.79
C GLU A 88 4.16 -8.20 13.59
N ASN A 89 4.65 -6.97 13.83
CA ASN A 89 5.21 -6.13 12.78
C ASN A 89 6.34 -6.90 12.07
N PRO A 90 6.36 -6.98 10.73
CA PRO A 90 7.51 -7.55 10.05
C PRO A 90 8.76 -6.69 10.37
N PRO A 91 9.94 -7.31 10.50
CA PRO A 91 11.16 -6.58 10.80
C PRO A 91 11.42 -5.57 9.68
N VAL A 92 11.57 -4.29 10.04
CA VAL A 92 12.07 -3.26 9.14
C VAL A 92 13.43 -3.74 8.64
N THR A 93 13.49 -4.14 7.36
CA THR A 93 14.77 -4.41 6.72
C THR A 93 15.37 -3.05 6.40
N GLU A 94 16.32 -2.60 7.24
CA GLU A 94 17.18 -1.47 6.92
C GLU A 94 17.92 -1.80 5.61
N GLN A 95 17.49 -1.17 4.51
CA GLN A 95 18.29 -1.17 3.29
C GLN A 95 19.51 -0.27 3.54
N GLU A 96 20.64 -0.90 3.84
CA GLU A 96 21.96 -0.30 3.70
C GLU A 96 22.15 0.17 2.26
N ALA A 97 22.19 1.49 2.05
CA ALA A 97 22.62 2.07 0.80
C ALA A 97 24.15 1.93 0.68
N SER A 98 24.60 0.82 0.10
CA SER A 98 25.95 0.67 -0.43
C SER A 98 26.01 1.31 -1.83
N ALA A 99 26.65 2.47 -1.95
CA ALA A 99 27.10 3.00 -3.24
C ALA A 99 28.63 2.88 -3.31
N THR A 100 29.09 1.89 -4.06
CA THR A 100 30.48 1.65 -4.45
C THR A 100 30.96 2.70 -5.44
N GLN A 101 32.14 3.25 -5.20
CA GLN A 101 32.96 3.98 -6.17
C GLN A 101 33.61 2.99 -7.15
N ASP A 102 33.55 3.27 -8.45
CA ASP A 102 34.68 3.21 -9.40
C ASP A 102 34.17 3.33 -10.83
N GLU A 103 34.77 4.22 -11.62
CA GLU A 103 35.02 4.09 -13.07
C GLU A 103 35.96 5.26 -13.44
N ALA A 104 37.23 4.93 -13.68
CA ALA A 104 38.23 5.82 -14.27
C ALA A 104 38.86 5.08 -15.46
N SER A 105 38.80 5.67 -16.66
CA SER A 105 39.82 5.69 -17.73
C SER A 105 39.20 6.40 -18.97
N ASP A 106 39.61 7.63 -19.33
CA ASP A 106 40.70 7.98 -20.28
C ASP A 106 40.32 7.67 -21.76
N ASP A 107 40.50 8.47 -22.82
CA ASP A 107 41.27 9.67 -23.16
C ASP A 107 40.71 10.21 -24.50
N THR A 108 40.73 11.53 -24.74
CA THR A 108 41.36 12.17 -25.93
C THR A 108 41.03 13.67 -26.03
N THR A 109 42.02 14.46 -25.60
CA THR A 109 42.65 15.62 -26.24
C THR A 109 41.86 16.51 -27.23
N ALA A 110 41.68 17.79 -26.88
CA ALA A 110 41.98 18.94 -27.76
C ALA A 110 42.22 20.21 -26.94
N VAL A 111 43.31 20.90 -27.28
CA VAL A 111 43.94 22.04 -26.62
C VAL A 111 43.31 23.36 -27.09
N GLU A 112 42.98 24.29 -26.19
CA GLU A 112 43.07 25.74 -26.49
C GLU A 112 43.30 26.57 -25.20
N ALA A 113 44.16 27.58 -25.32
CA ALA A 113 44.82 28.33 -24.25
C ALA A 113 44.01 29.56 -23.75
N PRO A 114 44.43 30.24 -22.65
CA PRO A 114 43.60 31.21 -21.92
C PRO A 114 43.84 32.66 -22.35
N ILE A 115 42.82 33.52 -22.26
CA ILE A 115 43.03 34.98 -22.22
C ILE A 115 41.97 35.62 -21.30
N SER A 116 42.44 36.36 -20.30
CA SER A 116 41.67 37.36 -19.55
C SER A 116 42.04 38.76 -20.05
N GLU A 117 41.05 39.63 -20.20
CA GLU A 117 41.13 41.08 -20.00
C GLU A 117 39.79 41.58 -19.46
#